data_AF-A0A950JJ84-F1
#
_entry.id   AF-A0A950JJ84-F1
#
_cell.length_a   1.000
_cell.length_b   1.000
_cell.length_c   1.000
_cell.angle_alpha   90.00
_cell.angle_beta   90.00
_cell.angle_gamma   90.00
#
_symmetry.space_group_name_H-M   'P 1'
#
loop_
_entity.id
_entity.type
_entity.pdbx_description
1 polymer ?
#
loop_
_entity_poly.entity_id
_entity_poly.type
_entity_poly.pdbx_seq_one_letter_code
_entity_poly.pdbx_strand_id
1 'polypeptide(L)'
;MRIHVINPNTTRSMTLKIGAAAKAAASPGVEVSAVNPDFGPVSIEGYFDEVFSVPGLIEEIGKASDADAFVIACFDDTGLEAAR
;
A
#
# COMPACT_ATOMS: atom_id res chain seq x y z
N MET A 1 9.44 13.90 -6.61
CA MET A 1 9.33 12.97 -5.46
C MET A 1 8.32 11.90 -5.83
N ARG A 2 8.66 10.63 -5.65
CA ARG A 2 7.82 9.48 -5.96
C ARG A 2 7.33 8.81 -4.69
N ILE A 3 6.01 8.82 -4.48
CA ILE A 3 5.35 8.18 -3.33
C ILE A 3 4.63 6.93 -3.82
N HIS A 4 4.96 5.77 -3.23
CA HIS A 4 4.27 4.51 -3.45
C HIS A 4 3.21 4.29 -2.38
N VAL A 5 1.93 4.29 -2.78
CA VAL A 5 0.80 4.06 -1.89
C VAL A 5 0.36 2.61 -2.01
N ILE A 6 0.58 1.81 -0.97
CA ILE A 6 0.36 0.37 -1.00
C ILE A 6 -0.92 0.06 -0.24
N ASN A 7 -1.90 -0.51 -0.94
CA ASN A 7 -3.03 -1.18 -0.32
C ASN A 7 -2.57 -2.60 0.08
N PRO A 8 -2.50 -2.95 1.38
CA PRO A 8 -1.97 -4.25 1.80
C PRO A 8 -2.92 -5.42 1.54
N ASN A 9 -4.20 -5.19 1.19
CA ASN A 9 -5.10 -6.24 0.72
C ASN A 9 -5.07 -6.39 -0.80
N THR A 10 -5.59 -7.51 -1.31
CA THR A 10 -5.52 -7.87 -2.74
C THR A 10 -6.63 -7.25 -3.61
N THR A 11 -7.49 -6.39 -3.05
CA THR A 11 -8.65 -5.85 -3.77
C THR A 11 -8.26 -4.70 -4.71
N ARG A 12 -8.06 -5.03 -6.00
CA ARG A 12 -7.65 -4.07 -7.04
C ARG A 12 -8.56 -2.84 -7.17
N SER A 13 -9.88 -3.02 -7.01
CA SER A 13 -10.83 -1.90 -7.10
C SER A 13 -10.68 -0.90 -5.95
N MET A 14 -10.23 -1.37 -4.78
CA MET A 14 -9.88 -0.51 -3.64
C MET A 14 -8.59 0.24 -3.92
N THR A 15 -7.56 -0.44 -4.45
CA THR A 15 -6.29 0.18 -4.87
C THR A 15 -6.50 1.31 -5.87
N LEU A 16 -7.41 1.13 -6.83
CA LEU A 16 -7.77 2.18 -7.80
C LEU A 16 -8.39 3.41 -7.12
N LYS A 17 -9.27 3.21 -6.13
CA LYS A 17 -9.87 4.31 -5.36
C LYS A 17 -8.84 5.03 -4.50
N ILE A 18 -7.98 4.28 -3.81
CA ILE A 18 -6.85 4.81 -3.03
C ILE A 18 -5.95 5.66 -3.92
N GLY A 19 -5.56 5.13 -5.09
CA GLY A 19 -4.71 5.85 -6.04
C GLY A 19 -5.35 7.13 -6.58
N ALA A 20 -6.66 7.12 -6.85
CA ALA A 20 -7.38 8.32 -7.25
C ALA A 20 -7.37 9.40 -6.15
N ALA A 21 -7.63 9.00 -4.90
CA ALA A 21 -7.60 9.91 -3.76
C ALA A 21 -6.20 10.48 -3.51
N ALA A 22 -5.17 9.63 -3.51
CA ALA A 22 -3.79 10.04 -3.29
C ALA A 22 -3.29 11.00 -4.38
N LYS A 23 -3.61 10.74 -5.65
CA LYS A 23 -3.29 11.65 -6.76
C LYS A 23 -4.01 12.98 -6.65
N ALA A 24 -5.27 13.00 -6.23
CA ALA A 24 -6.04 14.24 -6.06
C ALA A 24 -5.47 15.13 -4.95
N ALA A 25 -4.84 14.54 -3.93
CA ALA A 25 -4.21 15.27 -2.81
C ALA A 25 -2.73 15.64 -3.06
N ALA A 26 -2.11 15.10 -4.11
CA ALA A 26 -0.69 15.27 -4.38
C ALA A 26 -0.35 16.72 -4.78
N SER A 27 0.76 17.24 -4.26
CA SER A 27 1.31 18.54 -4.68
C SER A 27 1.92 18.46 -6.09
N PRO A 28 2.02 19.58 -6.83
CA PRO A 28 2.71 19.59 -8.13
C PRO A 28 4.13 19.01 -8.05
N GLY A 29 4.48 18.12 -9.00
CA GLY A 29 5.78 17.45 -9.04
C GLY A 29 5.92 16.23 -8.12
N VAL A 30 4.85 15.84 -7.41
CA VAL A 30 4.77 14.55 -6.71
C VAL A 30 4.15 13.51 -7.65
N GLU A 31 4.89 12.44 -7.90
CA GLU A 31 4.40 11.28 -8.62
C GLU A 31 3.85 10.26 -7.63
N VAL A 32 2.61 9.81 -7.87
CA VAL A 32 1.94 8.83 -7.02
C VAL A 32 1.65 7.56 -7.82
N SER A 33 2.16 6.44 -7.33
CA SER A 33 1.76 5.10 -7.74
C SER A 33 0.89 4.48 -6.66
N ALA A 34 -0.05 3.64 -7.06
CA ALA A 34 -0.88 2.88 -6.13
C ALA A 34 -0.88 1.42 -6.56
N VAL A 35 -0.49 0.54 -5.63
CA VAL A 35 -0.30 -0.90 -5.88
C VAL A 35 -0.93 -1.72 -4.76
N ASN A 36 -1.13 -3.00 -5.04
CA ASN A 36 -1.47 -3.99 -4.04
C ASN A 36 -0.75 -5.30 -4.35
N PRO A 37 -0.55 -6.16 -3.34
CA PRO A 37 0.07 -7.47 -3.53
C PRO A 37 -0.79 -8.39 -4.40
N ASP A 38 -0.15 -9.38 -5.03
CA ASP A 38 -0.82 -10.45 -5.79
C ASP A 38 -1.40 -11.57 -4.88
N PHE A 39 -1.01 -11.60 -3.60
CA PHE A 39 -1.49 -12.57 -2.61
C PHE A 39 -1.72 -11.91 -1.24
N GLY A 40 -2.48 -12.59 -0.39
CA GLY A 40 -2.91 -12.05 0.90
C GLY A 40 -4.44 -11.98 0.97
N PRO A 41 -4.99 -11.38 2.04
CA PRO A 41 -6.43 -11.31 2.22
C PRO A 41 -7.07 -10.30 1.25
N VAL A 42 -8.35 -10.49 0.94
CA VAL A 42 -9.12 -9.55 0.09
C VAL A 42 -9.54 -8.29 0.86
N SER A 43 -9.73 -8.42 2.17
CA SER A 43 -9.98 -7.34 3.14
C SER A 43 -9.25 -7.68 4.44
N ILE A 44 -8.88 -6.67 5.22
CA ILE A 44 -8.22 -6.86 6.52
C ILE A 44 -9.24 -6.53 7.59
N GLU A 45 -9.73 -7.56 8.29
CA GLU A 45 -10.87 -7.48 9.21
C GLU A 45 -10.53 -7.99 10.62
N GLY A 46 -9.24 -8.23 10.89
CA GLY A 46 -8.69 -8.53 12.21
C GLY A 46 -7.27 -9.09 12.15
N TYR A 47 -6.75 -9.49 13.32
CA TYR A 47 -5.36 -9.92 13.48
C TYR A 47 -4.91 -11.05 12.54
N PHE A 48 -5.81 -11.96 12.17
CA PHE A 48 -5.48 -13.02 11.22
C PHE A 48 -5.13 -12.42 9.85
N ASP A 49 -6.02 -11.58 9.31
CA ASP A 49 -5.80 -10.95 8.01
C ASP A 49 -4.59 -10.03 8.03
N GLU A 50 -4.39 -9.30 9.14
CA GLU A 50 -3.22 -8.46 9.33
C GLU A 50 -1.94 -9.25 9.12
N VAL A 51 -1.75 -10.35 9.86
CA VAL A 51 -0.55 -11.20 9.77
C VAL A 51 -0.31 -11.70 8.34
N PHE A 52 -1.37 -12.09 7.62
CA PHE A 52 -1.24 -12.58 6.24
C PHE A 52 -1.14 -11.49 5.18
N SER A 53 -1.43 -10.23 5.50
CA SER A 53 -1.21 -9.09 4.61
C SER A 53 0.25 -8.60 4.59
N VAL A 54 0.98 -8.78 5.71
CA VAL A 54 2.35 -8.25 5.86
C VAL A 54 3.32 -8.77 4.80
N PRO A 55 3.42 -10.09 4.50
CA PRO A 55 4.39 -10.57 3.51
C PRO A 55 4.19 -9.94 2.12
N GLY A 56 2.94 -9.80 1.69
CA GLY A 56 2.61 -9.16 0.41
C GLY A 56 2.95 -7.67 0.42
N LEU A 57 2.63 -6.97 1.51
CA LEU A 57 3.00 -5.56 1.69
C LEU A 57 4.52 -5.35 1.56
N ILE A 58 5.33 -6.17 2.24
CA ILE A 58 6.80 -6.06 2.21
C ILE A 58 7.34 -6.37 0.82
N GLU A 59 6.74 -7.32 0.09
CA GLU A 59 7.11 -7.59 -1.29
C GLU A 59 6.86 -6.38 -2.21
N GLU A 60 5.71 -5.71 -2.08
CA GLU A 60 5.41 -4.50 -2.86
C GLU A 60 6.37 -3.33 -2.55
N ILE A 61 6.81 -3.20 -1.28
CA ILE A 61 7.86 -2.25 -0.91
C ILE A 61 9.17 -2.61 -1.64
N GLY A 62 9.58 -3.89 -1.62
CA GLY A 62 10.80 -4.36 -2.27
C GLY A 62 10.83 -4.18 -3.79
N LYS A 63 9.67 -4.20 -4.46
CA LYS A 63 9.54 -3.96 -5.91
C LYS A 63 9.78 -2.50 -6.31
N ALA A 64 9.60 -1.56 -5.39
CA ALA A 64 9.60 -0.12 -5.65
C ALA A 64 10.90 0.56 -5.18
N SER A 65 12.04 0.08 -5.68
CA SER A 65 13.38 0.62 -5.34
C SER A 65 13.62 2.09 -5.72
N ASP A 66 12.74 2.66 -6.55
CA ASP A 66 12.75 4.03 -7.01
C ASP A 66 11.84 4.98 -6.20
N ALA A 67 11.17 4.48 -5.16
CA ALA A 67 10.33 5.28 -4.29
C ALA A 67 11.15 6.16 -3.33
N ASP A 68 10.76 7.42 -3.20
CA ASP A 68 11.29 8.31 -2.15
C ASP A 68 10.57 8.10 -0.81
N ALA A 69 9.33 7.61 -0.84
CA ALA A 69 8.52 7.34 0.33
C ALA A 69 7.42 6.30 0.05
N PHE A 70 6.95 5.65 1.13
CA PHE A 70 5.86 4.70 1.11
C PHE A 70 4.69 5.15 1.99
N VAL A 71 3.47 4.79 1.60
CA VAL A 71 2.26 4.95 2.41
C VAL A 71 1.57 3.59 2.49
N ILE A 72 1.33 3.11 3.70
CA ILE A 72 0.48 1.95 3.95
C ILE A 72 -0.97 2.45 4.00
N ALA A 73 -1.76 2.13 2.98
CA ALA A 73 -3.14 2.59 2.83
C ALA A 73 -4.13 1.64 3.53
N CYS A 74 -3.91 1.40 4.82
CA CYS A 74 -4.79 0.61 5.67
C CYS A 74 -4.96 1.33 7.00
N PHE A 75 -6.19 1.44 7.48
CA PHE A 75 -6.44 1.88 8.85
C PHE A 75 -5.79 0.85 9.80
N ASP A 76 -5.23 1.31 10.91
CA ASP A 76 -4.36 0.56 11.84
C ASP A 76 -2.89 0.36 11.40
N ASP A 77 -2.48 0.93 10.26
CA ASP A 77 -1.08 0.92 9.79
C ASP A 77 -0.46 -0.48 9.75
N THR A 78 -1.25 -1.47 9.34
CA THR A 78 -0.88 -2.89 9.34
C THR A 78 0.47 -3.14 8.67
N GLY A 79 1.43 -3.70 9.41
CA GLY A 79 2.76 -4.02 8.92
C GLY A 79 3.78 -2.86 8.97
N LEU A 80 3.44 -1.70 9.53
CA LEU A 80 4.33 -0.54 9.61
C LEU A 80 5.69 -0.85 10.26
N GLU A 81 5.69 -1.59 11.36
CA GLU A 81 6.95 -1.93 12.06
C GLU A 81 7.82 -2.90 11.26
N ALA A 82 7.24 -3.74 10.40
CA ALA A 82 8.00 -4.59 9.49
C ALA A 82 8.51 -3.83 8.25
N ALA A 83 7.84 -2.74 7.88
CA ALA A 83 8.16 -1.92 6.72
C ALA A 83 9.29 -0.90 6.96
N ARG A 84 9.62 -0.61 8.23
CA ARG A 84 10.69 0.31 8.65
C ARG A 84 12.04 -0.40 8.79
#